data_AF-A0A4Y2EP73-F1
#
_entry.id   AF-A0A4Y2EP73-F1
#
_cell.length_a   1.000
_cell.length_b   1.000
_cell.length_c   1.000
_cell.angle_alpha   90.00
_cell.angle_beta   90.00
_cell.angle_gamma   90.00
#
_symmetry.space_group_name_H-M   'P 1'
#
loop_
_entity.id
_entity.type
_entity.pdbx_description
1 polymer ?
#
loop_
_entity_poly.entity_id
_entity_poly.type
_entity_poly.pdbx_seq_one_letter_code
_entity_poly.pdbx_strand_id
1 'polypeptide(L)' 'MNIIEPIWVALQCAVQKRSPPPGTLMDLRTALQDSWYEKPPGYFQTLVDTMPRRVAALLCARVVPKRY' A
#
# COMPACT_ATOMS: atom_id res chain seq x y z
N MET A 1 13.14 0.87 -3.10
CA MET A 1 12.06 0.06 -2.50
C MET A 1 11.53 0.82 -1.29
N ASN A 2 10.43 1.54 -1.44
CA ASN A 2 9.80 2.22 -0.32
C ASN A 2 8.72 1.32 0.31
N ILE A 3 8.79 1.16 1.63
CA ILE A 3 7.82 0.37 2.41
C ILE A 3 6.48 1.10 2.51
N ILE A 4 6.52 2.42 2.40
CA ILE A 4 5.36 3.31 2.56
C ILE A 4 4.46 3.30 1.31
N GLU A 5 5.00 3.07 0.11
CA GLU A 5 4.23 3.02 -1.14
C GLU A 5 3.06 2.02 -1.12
N PRO A 6 3.26 0.72 -0.85
CA PRO A 6 2.17 -0.26 -0.83
C PRO A 6 1.16 0.01 0.30
N ILE A 7 1.62 0.59 1.41
CA ILE A 7 0.75 1.07 2.49
C ILE A 7 -0.19 2.17 1.97
N TRP A 8 0.37 3.15 1.27
CA TRP A 8 -0.39 4.28 0.72
C TRP A 8 -1.42 3.82 -0.31
N VAL A 9 -1.03 2.90 -1.22
CA VAL A 9 -1.94 2.32 -2.20
C VAL A 9 -3.11 1.59 -1.53
N ALA A 10 -2.83 0.82 -0.47
CA ALA A 10 -3.87 0.11 0.26
C ALA A 10 -4.82 1.04 1.03
N LEU A 11 -4.31 2.14 1.59
CA LEU A 11 -5.14 3.17 2.24
C LEU A 11 -6.01 3.91 1.22
N GLN A 12 -5.43 4.30 0.09
CA GLN A 12 -6.15 4.97 -0.97
C GLN A 12 -7.30 4.10 -1.51
N CYS A 13 -7.05 2.80 -1.69
CA CYS A 13 -8.07 1.84 -2.12
C CYS A 13 -9.21 1.71 -1.09
N ALA A 14 -8.88 1.68 0.21
CA ALA A 14 -9.89 1.61 1.26
C ALA A 14 -10.77 2.86 1.31
N VAL A 15 -10.17 4.04 1.18
CA VAL A 15 -10.89 5.32 1.13
C VAL A 15 -11.80 5.42 -0.09
N GLN A 16 -11.34 5.01 -1.28
CA GLN A 16 -12.17 5.04 -2.50
C GLN A 16 -13.35 4.07 -2.45
N LYS A 17 -13.21 2.95 -1.74
CA LYS A 17 -14.28 1.95 -1.55
C LYS A 17 -15.30 2.35 -0.49
N ARG A 18 -15.01 3.40 0.30
CA ARG A 18 -15.91 3.86 1.36
C ARG A 18 -17.13 4.57 0.75
N SER A 19 -18.31 4.24 1.25
CA SER A 19 -19.57 4.89 0.87
C SER A 19 -20.28 5.39 2.14
N PRO A 20 -20.69 6.67 2.21
CA PRO A 20 -20.49 7.71 1.19
C PRO A 20 -19.02 8.13 1.06
N PRO A 21 -18.59 8.60 -0.12
CA PRO A 21 -17.22 9.11 -0.31
C PRO A 21 -16.99 10.33 0.60
N PRO A 22 -15.78 10.49 1.15
CA PRO A 22 -15.46 11.62 2.01
C PRO A 22 -15.58 12.93 1.24
N GLY A 23 -16.58 13.75 1.59
CA GLY A 23 -16.84 15.04 0.96
C GLY A 23 -15.98 16.18 1.53
N THR A 24 -15.49 16.02 2.76
CA THR A 24 -14.70 17.03 3.47
C THR A 24 -13.27 16.53 3.74
N LEU A 25 -12.30 17.44 3.84
CA LEU A 25 -10.93 17.11 4.28
C LEU A 25 -10.90 16.41 5.65
N MET A 26 -11.82 16.77 6.55
CA MET A 26 -11.99 16.10 7.84
C MET A 26 -12.46 14.65 7.65
N ASP A 27 -13.47 14.41 6.80
CA ASP A 27 -13.97 13.07 6.51
C ASP A 27 -12.91 12.19 5.85
N LEU A 28 -12.08 12.79 4.99
CA LEU A 28 -10.94 12.10 4.37
C LEU A 28 -9.90 11.67 5.42
N ARG A 29 -9.57 12.57 6.35
CA ARG A 29 -8.65 12.26 7.45
C ARG A 29 -9.20 11.13 8.32
N THR A 30 -10.47 11.21 8.70
CA THR A 30 -11.13 10.18 9.50
C THR A 30 -11.18 8.85 8.73
N ALA A 31 -11.51 8.87 7.44
CA ALA A 31 -11.52 7.68 6.60
C ALA A 31 -10.14 7.02 6.47
N LEU A 32 -9.08 7.81 6.34
CA LEU A 32 -7.71 7.28 6.33
C LEU A 32 -7.33 6.69 7.69
N GLN A 33 -7.68 7.34 8.80
CA GLN A 33 -7.40 6.84 10.15
C GLN A 33 -8.18 5.56 10.46
N ASP A 34 -9.47 5.51 10.15
CA ASP A 34 -10.30 4.32 10.32
C ASP A 34 -9.76 3.16 9.49
N SER A 35 -9.49 3.41 8.20
CA SER A 35 -8.93 2.40 7.29
C SER A 35 -7.53 1.92 7.71
N TRP A 36 -6.78 2.75 8.43
CA TRP A 36 -5.49 2.37 8.99
C TRP A 36 -5.65 1.52 10.25
N TYR A 37 -6.58 1.89 11.14
CA TYR A 37 -6.83 1.19 12.39
C TYR A 37 -7.50 -0.18 12.19
N GLU A 38 -8.34 -0.31 11.17
CA GLU A 38 -8.95 -1.58 10.76
C GLU A 38 -7.93 -2.59 10.19
N LYS A 39 -6.73 -2.14 9.77
CA LYS A 39 -5.74 -3.05 9.21
C LYS A 39 -5.15 -3.92 10.32
N PRO A 40 -5.25 -5.25 10.21
CA PRO A 40 -4.69 -6.14 11.22
C PRO A 40 -3.16 -6.01 11.24
N PRO A 41 -2.51 -6.22 12.39
CA PRO A 41 -1.06 -6.18 12.50
C PRO A 41 -0.34 -7.15 11.54
N GLY A 42 -1.00 -8.26 11.17
CA GLY A 42 -0.50 -9.21 10.16
C GLY A 42 -0.33 -8.62 8.75
N TYR A 43 -1.02 -7.52 8.43
CA TYR A 43 -0.84 -6.79 7.18
C TYR A 43 0.58 -6.20 7.08
N PHE A 44 1.09 -5.63 8.17
CA PHE A 44 2.45 -5.08 8.22
C PHE A 44 3.50 -6.19 8.15
N GLN A 45 3.26 -7.32 8.80
CA GLN A 45 4.15 -8.47 8.73
C GLN A 45 4.27 -8.98 7.29
N THR A 46 3.15 -9.13 6.58
CA THR A 46 3.13 -9.53 5.17
C THR A 46 3.90 -8.54 4.28
N LEU A 47 3.82 -7.25 4.59
CA LEU A 47 4.58 -6.20 3.91
C LEU A 47 6.09 -6.35 4.08
N VAL A 48 6.54 -6.66 5.30
CA VAL A 48 7.95 -6.94 5.60
C VAL A 48 8.39 -8.24 4.91
N ASP A 49 7.58 -9.29 4.97
CA ASP A 49 7.88 -10.60 4.36
C ASP A 49 7.89 -10.57 2.82
N THR A 50 7.27 -9.57 2.21
CA THR A 50 7.30 -9.36 0.75
C THR A 50 8.49 -8.52 0.32
N MET A 51 9.23 -7.87 1.23
CA MET A 51 10.42 -7.07 0.90
C MET A 51 11.53 -7.86 0.21
N PRO A 52 11.96 -9.03 0.73
CA PRO A 52 13.00 -9.83 0.07
C PRO A 52 12.60 -10.23 -1.35
N ARG A 53 11.32 -10.59 -1.55
CA ARG A 53 10.75 -10.93 -2.85
C ARG A 53 10.77 -9.74 -3.81
N ARG A 54 10.38 -8.56 -3.34
CA ARG A 54 10.40 -7.32 -4.13
C ARG A 54 11.84 -6.94 -4.53
N VAL A 55 12.79 -7.05 -3.60
CA VAL A 55 14.22 -6.81 -3.89
C VAL A 55 14.75 -7.83 -4.91
N ALA A 56 14.43 -9.12 -4.75
CA ALA A 56 14.80 -10.15 -5.72
C ALA A 56 14.20 -9.85 -7.11
N ALA A 57 12.93 -9.48 -7.20
CA ALA A 57 12.29 -9.08 -8.45
C ALA A 57 12.98 -7.87 -9.09
N LEU A 58 13.38 -6.87 -8.30
CA LEU A 58 14.14 -5.70 -8.79
C LEU A 58 15.52 -6.10 -9.31
N LEU A 59 16.22 -7.02 -8.64
CA LEU A 59 17.50 -7.56 -9.10
C LEU A 59 17.32 -8.34 -10.42
N CYS A 60 16.30 -9.20 -10.53
CA CYS A 60 15.98 -9.90 -11.77
C CYS A 60 15.63 -8.93 -12.91
N ALA A 61 14.86 -7.88 -12.64
CA ALA A 61 14.50 -6.87 -13.64
C ALA A 61 15.71 -6.05 -14.13
N ARG A 62 16.80 -5.98 -13.35
CA ARG A 62 18.07 -5.37 -13.81
C ARG A 62 18.91 -6.33 -14.64
N VAL A 63 18.80 -7.65 -14.40
CA VAL A 63 19.53 -8.68 -15.16
C VAL A 63 18.89 -8.96 -16.51
N VAL A 64 17.56 -8.79 -16.65
CA VAL A 64 16.85 -8.92 -17.92
C VAL A 64 16.96 -7.59 -18.69
N PRO A 65 17.70 -7.52 -19.82
CA PRO A 65 17.68 -6.32 -20.65
C PRO A 65 16.25 -6.13 -21.16
N LYS A 66 15.67 -4.95 -20.94
CA LYS A 66 14.43 -4.55 -21.61
C LYS A 66 14.70 -4.55 -23.12
N ARG A 67 14.34 -5.63 -23.80
CA ARG A 67 14.19 -5.65 -25.25
C ARG A 67 12.92 -4.85 -25.55
N TYR A 68 13.13 -3.56 -25.81
CA TYR A 68 12.19 -2.73 -26.54
C TYR A 68 12.15 -3.18 -27.99
#